data_AF-A0A9D6FRE4-F1
#
_entry.id   AF-A0A9D6FRE4-F1
#
_cell.length_a   1.000
_cell.length_b   1.000
_cell.length_c   1.000
_cell.angle_alpha   90.00
_cell.angle_beta   90.00
_cell.angle_gamma   90.00
#
_symmetry.space_group_name_H-M   'P 1'
#
loop_
_entity.id
_entity.type
_entity.pdbx_description
1 polymer ?
#
loop_
_entity_poly.entity_id
_entity_poly.type
_entity_poly.pdbx_seq_one_letter_code
_entity_poly.pdbx_strand_id
1 'polypeptide(L)' 'MMAVFCGVTALGGHLWPVYLGFKGGKGVATAAGILFALNWLAGLAALAVWVAVFVPFRYVSLSSIAAA' A
#
# COMPACT_ATOMS: atom_id res chain seq x y z
N MET A 1 2.70 8.49 -17.10
CA MET A 1 1.52 7.66 -17.39
C MET A 1 1.81 6.16 -17.25
N MET A 2 2.85 5.62 -17.91
CA MET A 2 3.17 4.18 -17.86
C MET A 2 3.34 3.62 -16.43
N ALA A 3 4.08 4.33 -15.56
CA ALA A 3 4.29 3.92 -14.17
C ALA A 3 3.00 3.78 -13.36
N VAL A 4 1.98 4.62 -13.64
CA VAL A 4 0.68 4.55 -12.97
C VAL A 4 -0.06 3.28 -13.40
N PHE A 5 -0.04 2.95 -14.69
CA PHE A 5 -0.63 1.69 -15.18
C PHE A 5 0.06 0.47 -14.58
N CYS A 6 1.40 0.46 -14.49
CA CYS A 6 2.14 -0.59 -13.81
C CYS A 6 1.77 -0.72 -12.32
N GLY A 7 1.55 0.41 -11.64
CA GLY A 7 1.08 0.40 -10.25
C GLY A 7 -0.31 -0.20 -10.10
N VAL A 8 -1.25 0.19 -10.95
CA VAL A 8 -2.63 -0.33 -10.92
C VAL A 8 -2.65 -1.84 -11.22
N THR A 9 -1.88 -2.32 -12.20
CA THR A 9 -1.80 -3.74 -12.51
C THR A 9 -1.13 -4.55 -11.39
N ALA A 10 -0.08 -4.01 -10.76
CA ALA A 10 0.56 -4.63 -9.59
C ALA A 10 -0.40 -4.72 -8.39
N LEU A 11 -1.16 -3.66 -8.13
CA LEU A 11 -2.18 -3.64 -7.07
C LEU A 11 -3.29 -4.65 -7.35
N GLY A 12 -3.78 -4.69 -8.60
CA GLY A 12 -4.77 -5.66 -9.05
C GLY A 12 -4.30 -7.11 -8.92
N GLY A 13 -3.06 -7.40 -9.29
CA GLY A 13 -2.46 -8.73 -9.13
C GLY A 13 -2.30 -9.17 -7.67
N HIS A 14 -2.18 -8.22 -6.74
CA HIS A 14 -2.12 -8.52 -5.30
C HIS A 14 -3.52 -8.70 -4.66
N LEU A 15 -4.51 -7.92 -5.10
CA LEU A 15 -5.90 -8.01 -4.63
C LEU A 15 -6.61 -9.26 -5.18
N TRP A 16 -6.36 -9.58 -6.44
CA TRP A 16 -6.96 -10.72 -7.15
C TRP A 16 -5.90 -11.60 -7.83
N PRO A 17 -5.01 -12.25 -7.07
CA PRO A 17 -3.99 -13.13 -7.62
C PRO A 17 -4.60 -14.36 -8.28
N VAL A 18 -4.28 -14.55 -9.55
CA VAL A 18 -4.78 -15.68 -10.38
C VAL A 18 -4.41 -17.03 -9.75
N TYR A 19 -3.23 -17.12 -9.16
CA TYR A 19 -2.70 -18.35 -8.54
C TYR A 19 -3.31 -18.68 -7.15
N LEU A 20 -4.07 -17.77 -6.54
CA LEU A 20 -4.79 -18.01 -5.27
C LEU A 20 -6.31 -18.02 -5.48
N GLY A 21 -6.78 -18.26 -6.71
CA GLY A 21 -8.21 -18.28 -7.02
C GLY A 21 -8.89 -16.93 -6.79
N PHE A 22 -8.20 -15.84 -7.14
CA PHE A 22 -8.67 -14.45 -6.99
C PHE A 22 -8.94 -14.01 -5.55
N LYS A 23 -8.36 -14.69 -4.55
CA LYS A 23 -8.42 -14.30 -3.14
C LYS A 23 -7.06 -13.75 -2.69
N GLY A 24 -6.94 -12.42 -2.69
CA GLY A 24 -5.70 -11.72 -2.35
C GLY A 24 -5.70 -11.05 -0.98
N GLY A 25 -4.70 -10.19 -0.79
CA GLY A 25 -4.50 -9.40 0.43
C GLY A 25 -5.15 -8.02 0.38
N LYS A 26 -4.91 -7.20 1.41
CA LYS A 26 -5.46 -5.83 1.54
C LYS A 26 -4.71 -4.76 0.72
N GLY A 27 -3.64 -5.11 0.01
CA GLY A 27 -2.94 -4.19 -0.90
C GLY A 27 -2.05 -3.12 -0.25
N VAL A 28 -2.01 -3.00 1.09
CA VAL A 28 -1.29 -1.91 1.78
C VAL A 28 0.21 -1.88 1.45
N ALA A 29 0.90 -3.01 1.51
CA ALA A 29 2.34 -3.06 1.22
C ALA A 29 2.63 -2.75 -0.27
N THR A 30 1.77 -3.23 -1.17
CA THR A 30 1.89 -2.96 -2.61
C THR A 30 1.64 -1.48 -2.92
N ALA A 31 0.63 -0.87 -2.31
CA ALA A 31 0.33 0.56 -2.45
C ALA A 31 1.48 1.43 -1.91
N ALA A 32 2.04 1.08 -0.75
CA ALA A 32 3.22 1.75 -0.22
C ALA A 32 4.41 1.66 -1.19
N GLY A 33 4.69 0.49 -1.74
CA GLY A 33 5.74 0.30 -2.74
C GLY A 33 5.54 1.15 -4.01
N ILE A 34 4.30 1.25 -4.50
CA ILE A 34 3.94 2.10 -5.64
C ILE A 34 4.17 3.58 -5.31
N LEU A 35 3.75 4.02 -4.11
CA LEU A 35 3.98 5.39 -3.62
C LEU A 35 5.47 5.71 -3.54
N PHE A 36 6.29 4.82 -2.97
CA PHE A 36 7.74 4.98 -2.93
C PHE A 36 8.38 5.05 -4.31
N ALA A 37 7.90 4.24 -5.27
CA ALA A 37 8.40 4.24 -6.64
C ALA A 37 8.00 5.49 -7.44
N LEU A 38 6.82 6.06 -7.17
CA LEU A 38 6.34 7.28 -7.84
C LEU A 38 6.95 8.55 -7.22
N ASN A 39 7.00 8.61 -5.88
CA ASN A 39 7.56 9.73 -5.14
C ASN A 39 8.02 9.27 -3.76
N TRP A 40 9.33 9.12 -3.58
CA TRP A 40 9.92 8.62 -2.35
C TRP A 40 9.64 9.51 -1.12
N LEU A 41 9.48 10.83 -1.28
CA LEU A 41 9.10 11.71 -0.17
C LEU A 41 7.67 11.44 0.30
N ALA A 42 6.74 11.25 -0.65
CA ALA A 42 5.36 10.89 -0.33
C ALA A 42 5.30 9.52 0.35
N GLY A 43 6.10 8.55 -0.10
CA GLY A 43 6.24 7.25 0.55
C GLY A 43 6.75 7.35 2.00
N LEU A 44 7.77 8.19 2.25
CA LEU A 44 8.26 8.44 3.62
C LEU A 44 7.22 9.14 4.49
N ALA A 45 6.48 10.12 3.96
CA ALA A 45 5.41 10.79 4.69
C ALA A 45 4.30 9.80 5.08
N ALA A 46 3.87 8.95 4.14
CA ALA A 46 2.89 7.89 4.41
C ALA A 46 3.41 6.91 5.47
N LEU A 47 4.68 6.48 5.39
CA LEU A 47 5.30 5.61 6.39
C LEU A 47 5.33 6.29 7.77
N ALA A 48 5.68 7.58 7.83
CA ALA A 48 5.71 8.34 9.07
C ALA A 48 4.31 8.42 9.72
N VAL A 49 3.27 8.71 8.93
CA VAL A 49 1.88 8.70 9.40
C VAL A 49 1.48 7.30 9.89
N TRP A 50 1.82 6.26 9.13
CA TRP A 50 1.52 4.89 9.51
C TRP A 50 2.15 4.51 10.85
N VAL A 51 3.43 4.83 11.05
CA VAL A 51 4.14 4.57 12.32
C VAL A 51 3.56 5.42 13.45
N ALA A 52 3.29 6.70 13.22
CA ALA A 52 2.73 7.61 14.22
C ALA A 52 1.37 7.14 14.74
N VAL A 53 0.55 6.54 13.89
CA VAL A 53 -0.74 5.95 14.29
C VAL A 53 -0.57 4.54 14.85
N PHE A 54 0.35 3.73 14.31
CA PHE A 54 0.56 2.37 14.76
C PHE A 54 1.16 2.27 16.18
N VAL A 55 2.06 3.17 16.56
CA VAL A 55 2.72 3.16 17.88
C VAL A 55 1.73 3.24 19.04
N PRO A 56 0.82 4.24 19.11
CA PRO A 56 -0.14 4.35 20.21
C PRO A 56 -1.30 3.36 20.10
N PHE A 57 -1.85 3.15 18.90
CA PHE A 57 -3.09 2.38 18.73
C PHE A 57 -2.86 0.88 18.54
N ARG A 58 -1.67 0.48 18.08
CA ARG A 58 -1.29 -0.92 17.79
C ARG A 58 -2.24 -1.63 16.81
N TYR A 59 -3.07 -0.87 16.09
CA TYR A 59 -3.99 -1.36 15.08
C TYR A 59 -3.43 -1.13 13.68
N VAL A 60 -3.00 -2.21 13.03
CA VAL A 60 -2.48 -2.19 11.65
C VAL A 60 -3.53 -1.70 10.65
N SER A 61 -4.81 -2.01 10.86
CA SER A 61 -5.90 -1.54 10.00
C SER A 61 -6.08 -0.02 10.09
N LEU A 62 -6.09 0.53 11.30
CA LEU A 62 -6.25 1.96 11.54
C LEU A 62 -5.07 2.75 10.94
N SER A 63 -3.83 2.31 11.20
CA SER A 63 -2.64 2.96 10.67
C SER A 63 -2.58 2.91 9.14
N SER A 64 -3.04 1.81 8.53
CA SER A 64 -3.08 1.68 7.08
C SER A 64 -4.11 2.59 6.42
N ILE A 65 -5.27 2.81 7.05
CA ILE A 65 -6.29 3.73 6.54
C ILE A 65 -5.85 5.18 6.72
N ALA A 66 -5.19 5.50 7.84
CA ALA A 66 -4.71 6.86 8.11
C ALA A 66 -3.55 7.30 7.19
N ALA A 67 -2.76 6.34 6.69
CA ALA A 67 -1.61 6.59 5.82
C ALA A 67 -1.91 6.45 4.31
N ALA A 68 -3.14 6.08 3.95
CA ALA A 68 -3.56 5.83 2.57
C ALA A 68 -3.95 7.11 1.81
#